data_AF-A0A915E7F9-F1
#
_entry.id   AF-A0A915E7F9-F1
#
_cell.length_a   1.000
_cell.length_b   1.000
_cell.length_c   1.000
_cell.angle_alpha   90.00
_cell.angle_beta   90.00
_cell.angle_gamma   90.00
#
_symmetry.space_group_name_H-M   'P 1'
#
loop_
_entity.id
_entity.type
_entity.pdbx_description
1 polymer ?
#
loop_
_entity_poly.entity_id
_entity_poly.type
_entity_poly.pdbx_seq_one_letter_code
_entity_poly.pdbx_strand_id
1 'polypeptide(L)'
;MASNVLFIFSLAIVVLIFYFHDAKATAAGEQKTINKVKAYVTNFLTDDQLHTICANLSVGIYQMKNTSQLADDVQTIILNSLTNSQTATIMPIMQSLNRDFGSLSAAKEAMKPMFTALSNNLTPVLEQMQAKDVDWTNEGKGQTACIAQQYRMIDSFFTVTRTKTIITRMKEATPPKNWTYIYNDLHDVVFFAKYVTA
;
A
#
# COMPACT_ATOMS: atom_id res chain seq x y z
N MET A 1 -2.65 19.42 -10.39
CA MET A 1 -3.15 18.29 -9.58
C MET A 1 -2.70 16.92 -10.08
N ALA A 2 -2.49 16.68 -11.38
CA ALA A 2 -2.00 15.39 -11.93
C ALA A 2 -0.57 14.97 -11.52
N SER A 3 0.08 15.74 -10.65
CA SER A 3 1.50 15.67 -10.34
C SER A 3 1.79 14.80 -9.09
N ASN A 4 0.80 14.67 -8.19
CA ASN A 4 0.93 14.01 -6.88
C ASN A 4 0.76 12.47 -6.92
N VAL A 5 0.46 11.91 -8.09
CA VAL A 5 -0.09 10.55 -8.24
C VAL A 5 0.93 9.46 -7.93
N LEU A 6 2.21 9.65 -8.30
CA LEU A 6 3.25 8.61 -8.33
C LEU A 6 3.87 8.26 -6.97
N PHE A 7 4.21 9.29 -6.21
CA PHE A 7 4.67 9.16 -4.83
C PHE A 7 3.60 8.50 -3.97
N ILE A 8 2.37 8.96 -4.13
CA ILE A 8 1.21 8.45 -3.40
C ILE A 8 0.85 7.05 -3.88
N PHE A 9 1.06 6.71 -5.15
CA PHE A 9 0.93 5.33 -5.63
C PHE A 9 1.89 4.40 -4.89
N SER A 10 3.15 4.81 -4.73
CA SER A 10 4.17 4.05 -4.01
C SER A 10 3.84 3.91 -2.52
N LEU A 11 3.32 4.97 -1.90
CA LEU A 11 2.85 4.96 -0.52
C LEU A 11 1.60 4.10 -0.32
N ALA A 12 0.61 4.24 -1.20
CA ALA A 12 -0.62 3.45 -1.24
C ALA A 12 -0.29 1.96 -1.36
N ILE A 13 0.69 1.65 -2.20
CA ILE A 13 1.21 0.30 -2.45
C ILE A 13 1.89 -0.29 -1.22
N VAL A 14 2.70 0.48 -0.50
CA VAL A 14 3.38 -0.06 0.68
C VAL A 14 2.42 -0.10 1.87
N VAL A 15 1.46 0.83 1.96
CA VAL A 15 0.34 0.70 2.91
C VAL A 15 -0.49 -0.54 2.55
N LEU A 16 -0.73 -0.85 1.29
CA LEU A 16 -1.28 -2.12 0.80
C LEU A 16 -0.36 -3.34 1.01
N ILE A 17 0.88 -3.21 1.49
CA ILE A 17 1.71 -4.35 1.89
C ILE A 17 1.60 -4.57 3.41
N PHE A 18 1.32 -3.52 4.19
CA PHE A 18 1.43 -3.54 5.65
C PHE A 18 0.15 -3.27 6.43
N TYR A 19 -0.86 -2.67 5.79
CA TYR A 19 -2.26 -2.82 6.20
C TYR A 19 -2.54 -4.29 6.49
N PHE A 20 -1.81 -5.14 5.77
CA PHE A 20 -1.97 -6.53 5.84
C PHE A 20 -1.20 -7.28 6.94
N HIS A 21 -0.71 -6.63 7.99
CA HIS A 21 -0.05 -7.32 9.09
C HIS A 21 -0.70 -7.06 10.46
N ASP A 22 -1.21 -8.13 11.08
CA ASP A 22 -1.68 -8.27 12.48
C ASP A 22 -2.91 -7.50 12.89
N ALA A 23 -4.05 -8.03 12.46
CA ALA A 23 -5.34 -7.57 12.91
C ALA A 23 -6.17 -8.68 13.55
N LYS A 24 -6.61 -8.40 14.78
CA LYS A 24 -7.80 -8.99 15.38
C LYS A 24 -8.98 -8.06 15.10
N ALA A 25 -10.17 -8.62 15.00
CA ALA A 25 -11.47 -7.98 14.79
C ALA A 25 -11.90 -6.98 15.89
N THR A 26 -11.04 -6.06 16.27
CA THR A 26 -11.20 -5.12 17.38
C THR A 26 -10.46 -3.84 17.03
N ALA A 27 -10.88 -2.70 17.60
CA ALA A 27 -10.13 -1.43 17.51
C ALA A 27 -8.64 -1.61 17.88
N ALA A 28 -8.33 -2.55 18.78
CA ALA A 28 -6.97 -2.89 19.15
C ALA A 28 -6.16 -3.60 18.04
N GLY A 29 -6.80 -4.40 17.20
CA GLY A 29 -6.14 -5.06 16.07
C GLY A 29 -5.85 -4.09 14.94
N GLU A 30 -6.79 -3.20 14.65
CA GLU A 30 -6.57 -2.13 13.68
C GLU A 30 -5.44 -1.17 14.11
N GLN A 31 -5.43 -0.71 15.37
CA GLN A 31 -4.34 0.13 15.86
C GLN A 31 -2.98 -0.60 15.81
N LYS A 32 -2.96 -1.91 16.01
CA LYS A 32 -1.74 -2.72 15.89
C LYS A 32 -1.24 -2.76 14.44
N THR A 33 -2.13 -2.95 13.47
CA THR A 33 -1.83 -2.80 12.04
C THR A 33 -1.23 -1.42 11.76
N ILE A 34 -1.88 -0.34 12.22
CA ILE A 34 -1.40 1.04 12.04
C ILE A 34 0.00 1.21 12.62
N ASN A 35 0.24 0.75 13.85
CA ASN A 35 1.55 0.83 14.50
C ASN A 35 2.63 0.09 13.70
N LYS A 36 2.30 -1.05 13.09
CA LYS A 36 3.23 -1.80 12.23
C LYS A 36 3.49 -1.09 10.91
N VAL A 37 2.46 -0.55 10.25
CA VAL A 37 2.65 0.30 9.06
C VAL A 37 3.60 1.44 9.40
N LYS A 38 3.42 2.11 10.54
CA LYS A 38 4.32 3.19 10.95
C LYS A 38 5.73 2.73 11.28
N ALA A 39 5.86 1.57 11.91
CA ALA A 39 7.17 1.03 12.26
C ALA A 39 7.96 0.57 11.02
N TYR A 40 7.29 0.09 9.98
CA TYR A 40 7.94 -0.65 8.90
C TYR A 40 7.84 0.01 7.53
N VAL A 41 6.88 0.91 7.31
CA VAL A 41 6.60 1.53 6.02
C VAL A 41 6.95 2.98 6.03
N THR A 42 6.29 3.75 6.89
CA THR A 42 6.24 5.18 6.75
C THR A 42 5.84 5.83 8.05
N ASN A 43 6.57 6.85 8.48
CA ASN A 43 6.11 7.78 9.51
C ASN A 43 5.39 8.99 8.88
N PHE A 44 5.25 9.01 7.56
CA PHE A 44 4.68 10.15 6.84
C PHE A 44 3.18 10.26 7.05
N LEU A 45 2.45 9.14 7.01
CA LEU A 45 1.00 9.12 7.24
C LEU A 45 0.68 9.14 8.74
N THR A 46 -0.35 9.89 9.11
CA THR A 46 -0.89 9.93 10.48
C THR A 46 -1.72 8.68 10.77
N ASP A 47 -1.97 8.42 12.05
CA ASP A 47 -2.82 7.30 12.49
C ASP A 47 -4.23 7.43 11.90
N ASP A 48 -4.81 8.64 11.86
CA ASP A 48 -6.15 8.87 11.30
C ASP A 48 -6.20 8.62 9.77
N GLN A 49 -5.14 9.02 9.04
CA GLN A 49 -5.02 8.74 7.62
C GLN A 49 -4.93 7.22 7.38
N LEU A 50 -4.11 6.54 8.17
CA LEU A 50 -3.96 5.08 8.09
C LEU A 50 -5.26 4.37 8.46
N HIS A 51 -5.95 4.77 9.52
CA HIS A 51 -7.27 4.25 9.90
C HIS A 51 -8.28 4.38 8.76
N THR A 52 -8.33 5.56 8.12
CA THR A 52 -9.23 5.79 6.97
C THR A 52 -8.90 4.86 5.80
N ILE A 53 -7.61 4.69 5.48
CA ILE A 53 -7.16 3.77 4.42
C ILE A 53 -7.53 2.33 4.77
N CYS A 54 -7.27 1.91 6.01
CA CYS A 54 -7.57 0.60 6.54
C CYS A 54 -9.06 0.26 6.39
N ALA A 55 -9.93 1.13 6.90
CA ALA A 55 -11.37 0.94 6.83
C ALA A 55 -11.88 0.83 5.38
N ASN A 56 -11.40 1.70 4.48
CA ASN A 56 -11.80 1.68 3.08
C ASN A 56 -11.33 0.42 2.35
N LEU A 57 -10.12 -0.07 2.64
CA LEU A 57 -9.62 -1.30 2.05
C LEU A 57 -10.46 -2.52 2.44
N SER A 58 -10.76 -2.68 3.73
CA SER A 58 -11.65 -3.75 4.22
C SER A 58 -13.02 -3.74 3.51
N VAL A 59 -13.62 -2.55 3.40
CA VAL A 59 -14.91 -2.38 2.73
C VAL A 59 -14.79 -2.68 1.22
N GLY A 60 -13.73 -2.21 0.57
CA GLY A 60 -13.49 -2.47 -0.85
C GLY A 60 -13.30 -3.95 -1.16
N ILE A 61 -12.58 -4.68 -0.30
CA ILE A 61 -12.41 -6.14 -0.42
C ILE A 61 -13.77 -6.84 -0.32
N TYR A 62 -14.57 -6.48 0.68
CA TYR A 62 -15.93 -7.02 0.85
C TYR A 62 -16.84 -6.71 -0.35
N GLN A 63 -16.64 -5.55 -0.98
CA GLN A 63 -17.33 -5.14 -2.21
C GLN A 63 -16.73 -5.75 -3.49
N MET A 64 -15.83 -6.73 -3.36
CA MET A 64 -15.22 -7.47 -4.47
C MET A 64 -14.40 -6.59 -5.43
N LYS A 65 -13.84 -5.47 -4.95
CA LYS A 65 -12.93 -4.63 -5.74
C LYS A 65 -11.63 -5.38 -6.01
N ASN A 66 -11.12 -5.27 -7.23
CA ASN A 66 -9.81 -5.85 -7.58
C ASN A 66 -8.64 -4.97 -7.06
N THR A 67 -7.42 -5.51 -7.12
CA THR A 67 -6.20 -4.83 -6.63
C THR A 67 -5.99 -3.43 -7.24
N SER A 68 -6.34 -3.23 -8.52
CA SER A 68 -6.22 -1.92 -9.17
C SER A 68 -7.21 -0.92 -8.60
N GLN A 69 -8.47 -1.33 -8.44
CA GLN A 69 -9.51 -0.47 -7.86
C GLN A 69 -9.20 -0.10 -6.41
N LEU A 70 -8.70 -1.06 -5.62
CA LEU A 70 -8.26 -0.79 -4.25
C LEU A 70 -7.06 0.17 -4.22
N ALA A 71 -6.10 0.02 -5.13
CA ALA A 71 -4.97 0.95 -5.23
C ALA A 71 -5.43 2.38 -5.59
N ASP A 72 -6.37 2.51 -6.52
CA ASP A 72 -6.95 3.80 -6.91
C ASP A 72 -7.71 4.47 -5.75
N ASP A 73 -8.47 3.69 -4.95
CA ASP A 73 -9.14 4.17 -3.75
C ASP A 73 -8.13 4.71 -2.72
N VAL A 74 -7.10 3.93 -2.39
CA VAL A 74 -6.06 4.34 -1.42
C VAL A 74 -5.33 5.58 -1.91
N GLN A 75 -4.99 5.62 -3.19
CA GLN A 75 -4.34 6.78 -3.78
C GLN A 75 -5.20 8.04 -3.62
N THR A 76 -6.51 7.92 -3.89
CA THR A 76 -7.47 9.01 -3.74
C THR A 76 -7.58 9.48 -2.29
N ILE A 77 -7.65 8.54 -1.33
CA ILE A 77 -7.72 8.85 0.10
C ILE A 77 -6.46 9.59 0.55
N ILE A 78 -5.27 9.11 0.19
CA ILE A 78 -4.02 9.77 0.55
C ILE A 78 -4.01 11.18 -0.05
N LEU A 79 -4.26 11.32 -1.35
CA LEU A 79 -4.29 12.62 -2.04
C LEU A 79 -5.19 13.65 -1.35
N ASN A 80 -6.38 13.22 -0.94
CA ASN A 80 -7.38 14.10 -0.35
C ASN A 80 -7.16 14.36 1.14
N SER A 81 -6.29 13.60 1.80
CA SER A 81 -6.04 13.71 3.24
C SER A 81 -4.68 14.33 3.59
N LEU A 82 -3.82 14.61 2.60
CA LEU A 82 -2.51 15.22 2.86
C LEU A 82 -2.65 16.59 3.55
N THR A 83 -1.91 16.76 4.63
CA THR A 83 -1.71 18.05 5.28
C THR A 83 -0.80 18.96 4.44
N ASN A 84 -0.77 20.25 4.77
CA ASN A 84 0.12 21.21 4.12
C ASN A 84 1.61 20.82 4.27
N SER A 85 2.01 20.32 5.46
CA SER A 85 3.39 19.89 5.72
C SER A 85 3.77 18.64 4.91
N GLN A 86 2.86 17.67 4.82
CA GLN A 86 3.03 16.50 3.96
C GLN A 86 3.13 16.89 2.49
N THR A 87 2.27 17.80 2.03
CA THR A 87 2.31 18.32 0.65
C THR A 87 3.64 19.01 0.34
N ALA A 88 4.14 19.83 1.27
CA ALA A 88 5.43 20.51 1.12
C ALA A 88 6.61 19.53 1.05
N THR A 89 6.51 18.37 1.70
CA THR A 89 7.53 17.30 1.63
C THR A 89 7.48 16.55 0.30
N ILE A 90 6.29 16.34 -0.25
CA ILE A 90 6.08 15.60 -1.50
C ILE A 90 6.50 16.41 -2.73
N MET A 91 6.28 17.72 -2.71
CA MET A 91 6.54 18.58 -3.88
C MET A 91 7.98 18.48 -4.41
N PRO A 92 9.04 18.59 -3.58
CA PRO A 92 10.42 18.42 -4.03
C PRO A 92 10.70 17.03 -4.62
N ILE A 93 10.12 15.99 -4.00
CA ILE A 93 10.27 14.60 -4.46
C ILE A 93 9.69 14.45 -5.87
N MET A 94 8.51 15.02 -6.11
CA MET A 94 7.90 15.01 -7.44
C MET A 94 8.71 15.79 -8.47
N GLN A 95 9.31 16.92 -8.09
CA GLN A 95 10.19 17.67 -8.97
C GLN A 95 11.45 16.86 -9.31
N SER A 96 12.00 16.12 -8.34
CA SER A 96 13.13 15.20 -8.53
C SER A 96 12.77 14.09 -9.52
N LEU A 97 11.66 13.37 -9.28
CA LEU A 97 11.19 12.32 -10.18
C LEU A 97 10.87 12.86 -11.59
N ASN A 98 10.25 14.02 -11.69
CA ASN A 98 9.97 14.63 -12.99
C ASN A 98 11.25 14.97 -13.76
N ARG A 99 12.29 15.44 -13.06
CA ARG A 99 13.60 15.72 -13.66
C ARG A 99 14.29 14.42 -14.08
N ASP A 100 14.33 13.42 -13.21
CA ASP A 100 15.11 12.20 -13.42
C ASP A 100 14.48 11.27 -14.48
N PHE A 101 13.16 11.31 -14.64
CA PHE A 101 12.42 10.59 -15.69
C PHE A 101 12.00 11.47 -16.87
N GLY A 102 12.29 12.77 -16.84
CA GLY A 102 11.91 13.76 -17.87
C GLY A 102 10.43 14.18 -17.89
N SER A 103 9.53 13.34 -17.37
CA SER A 103 8.15 13.70 -17.08
C SER A 103 7.55 12.79 -16.03
N LEU A 104 6.48 13.22 -15.36
CA LEU A 104 5.72 12.35 -14.45
C LEU A 104 5.03 11.21 -15.17
N SER A 105 4.56 11.39 -16.41
CA SER A 105 4.02 10.27 -17.19
C SER A 105 5.09 9.20 -17.46
N ALA A 106 6.32 9.61 -17.78
CA ALA A 106 7.44 8.69 -17.95
C ALA A 106 7.84 8.01 -16.63
N ALA A 107 7.80 8.73 -15.50
CA ALA A 107 8.00 8.12 -14.18
C ALA A 107 6.93 7.05 -13.89
N LYS A 108 5.66 7.28 -14.26
CA LYS A 108 4.57 6.29 -14.09
C LYS A 108 4.85 5.00 -14.85
N GLU A 109 5.19 5.12 -16.12
CA GLU A 109 5.51 3.94 -16.93
C GLU A 109 6.78 3.24 -16.44
N ALA A 110 7.77 3.99 -15.98
CA ALA A 110 9.00 3.44 -15.40
C ALA A 110 8.78 2.64 -14.11
N MET A 111 7.75 2.98 -13.33
CA MET A 111 7.37 2.27 -12.10
C MET A 111 6.37 1.12 -12.33
N LYS A 112 5.76 1.02 -13.51
CA LYS A 112 4.77 -0.01 -13.85
C LYS A 112 5.22 -1.46 -13.60
N PRO A 113 6.48 -1.85 -13.91
CA PRO A 113 6.96 -3.20 -13.58
C PRO A 113 6.95 -3.49 -12.08
N MET A 114 7.36 -2.52 -11.26
CA MET A 114 7.30 -2.58 -9.79
C MET A 114 5.86 -2.84 -9.32
N PHE A 115 4.90 -2.11 -9.88
CA PHE A 115 3.48 -2.23 -9.55
C PHE A 115 2.88 -3.57 -9.98
N THR A 116 3.30 -4.06 -11.14
CA THR A 116 2.90 -5.38 -11.63
C THR A 116 3.42 -6.48 -10.71
N ALA A 117 4.69 -6.41 -10.33
CA ALA A 117 5.29 -7.36 -9.38
C ALA A 117 4.55 -7.37 -8.05
N LEU A 118 4.21 -6.20 -7.51
CA LEU A 118 3.38 -6.12 -6.32
C LEU A 118 2.01 -6.78 -6.52
N SER A 119 1.27 -6.35 -7.54
CA SER A 119 -0.10 -6.82 -7.78
C SER A 119 -0.14 -8.34 -7.88
N ASN A 120 0.83 -8.94 -8.57
CA ASN A 120 0.96 -10.40 -8.68
C ASN A 120 1.17 -11.10 -7.32
N ASN A 121 1.77 -10.44 -6.33
CA ASN A 121 1.90 -10.98 -4.98
C ASN A 121 0.63 -10.78 -4.13
N LEU A 122 -0.16 -9.73 -4.38
CA LEU A 122 -1.34 -9.39 -3.57
C LEU A 122 -2.63 -10.05 -4.05
N THR A 123 -2.82 -10.18 -5.38
CA THR A 123 -4.05 -10.69 -5.99
C THR A 123 -4.48 -12.06 -5.45
N PRO A 124 -3.59 -13.06 -5.27
CA PRO A 124 -4.02 -14.37 -4.73
C PRO A 124 -4.61 -14.29 -3.33
N VAL A 125 -4.14 -13.36 -2.50
CA VAL A 125 -4.66 -13.17 -1.13
C VAL A 125 -5.97 -12.44 -1.17
N LEU A 126 -6.09 -11.45 -2.03
CA LEU A 126 -7.32 -10.72 -2.27
C LEU A 126 -8.44 -11.68 -2.69
N GLU A 127 -8.16 -12.54 -3.66
CA GLU A 127 -9.11 -13.55 -4.15
C GLU A 127 -9.51 -14.53 -3.04
N GLN A 128 -8.57 -14.96 -2.19
CA GLN A 128 -8.87 -15.82 -1.05
C GLN A 128 -9.78 -15.13 -0.02
N MET A 129 -9.52 -13.86 0.28
CA MET A 129 -10.36 -13.07 1.19
C MET A 129 -11.77 -12.90 0.64
N GLN A 130 -11.87 -12.54 -0.63
CA GLN A 130 -13.14 -12.36 -1.32
C GLN A 130 -13.97 -13.65 -1.39
N ALA A 131 -13.34 -14.78 -1.72
CA ALA A 131 -14.00 -16.08 -1.67
C ALA A 131 -14.53 -16.37 -0.26
N LYS A 132 -13.74 -16.06 0.77
CA LYS A 132 -14.16 -16.27 2.16
C LYS A 132 -15.33 -15.36 2.57
N ASP A 133 -15.32 -14.11 2.12
CA ASP A 133 -16.41 -13.16 2.37
C ASP A 133 -17.72 -13.61 1.71
N VAL A 134 -17.65 -14.16 0.50
CA VAL A 134 -18.79 -14.75 -0.20
C VAL A 134 -19.35 -15.93 0.58
N ASP A 135 -18.49 -16.88 0.98
CA ASP A 135 -18.91 -18.05 1.78
C ASP A 135 -19.60 -17.62 3.08
N TRP A 136 -19.03 -16.65 3.79
CA TRP A 136 -19.57 -16.17 5.06
C TRP A 136 -20.87 -15.39 4.90
N THR A 137 -20.99 -14.62 3.82
CA THR A 137 -22.25 -13.96 3.48
C THR A 137 -23.34 -14.99 3.20
N ASN A 138 -23.02 -16.08 2.49
CA ASN A 138 -23.94 -17.20 2.24
C ASN A 138 -24.31 -17.96 3.52
N GLU A 139 -23.41 -18.01 4.52
CA GLU A 139 -23.67 -18.53 5.87
C GLU A 139 -24.46 -17.55 6.77
N GLY A 140 -24.87 -16.38 6.26
CA GLY A 140 -25.61 -15.37 7.00
C GLY A 140 -24.76 -14.52 7.96
N LYS A 141 -23.43 -14.51 7.79
CA LYS A 141 -22.55 -13.60 8.53
C LYS A 141 -22.68 -12.18 7.96
N GLY A 142 -22.73 -11.19 8.85
CA GLY A 142 -22.74 -9.78 8.45
C GLY A 142 -21.35 -9.26 8.07
N GLN A 143 -21.32 -8.11 7.39
CA GLN A 143 -20.10 -7.44 6.91
C GLN A 143 -19.02 -7.27 7.99
N THR A 144 -19.39 -6.90 9.22
CA THR A 144 -18.44 -6.75 10.33
C THR A 144 -17.68 -8.04 10.61
N ALA A 145 -18.34 -9.20 10.51
CA ALA A 145 -17.69 -10.50 10.69
C ALA A 145 -16.76 -10.84 9.51
N CYS A 146 -17.16 -10.53 8.29
CA CYS A 146 -16.31 -10.70 7.10
C CYS A 146 -15.04 -9.85 7.20
N ILE A 147 -15.17 -8.55 7.50
CA ILE A 147 -14.03 -7.64 7.72
C ILE A 147 -13.11 -8.14 8.84
N ALA A 148 -13.71 -8.56 9.96
CA ALA A 148 -12.99 -9.21 11.04
C ALA A 148 -12.17 -10.44 10.61
N GLN A 149 -12.66 -11.21 9.64
CA GLN A 149 -11.99 -12.37 9.09
C GLN A 149 -10.92 -12.00 8.07
N GLN A 150 -11.16 -11.02 7.21
CA GLN A 150 -10.16 -10.45 6.31
C GLN A 150 -8.91 -10.12 7.14
N TYR A 151 -9.07 -9.33 8.20
CA TYR A 151 -8.00 -8.95 9.14
C TYR A 151 -7.16 -10.12 9.69
N ARG A 152 -7.78 -11.27 9.95
CA ARG A 152 -7.08 -12.49 10.40
C ARG A 152 -6.31 -13.18 9.27
N MET A 153 -6.92 -13.30 8.09
CA MET A 153 -6.27 -13.91 6.91
C MET A 153 -5.05 -13.11 6.49
N ILE A 154 -5.24 -11.80 6.50
CA ILE A 154 -4.25 -10.77 6.33
C ILE A 154 -3.03 -10.99 7.25
N ASP A 155 -3.25 -11.08 8.57
CA ASP A 155 -2.18 -11.31 9.55
C ASP A 155 -1.36 -12.57 9.24
N SER A 156 -2.05 -13.66 8.91
CA SER A 156 -1.38 -14.91 8.53
C SER A 156 -0.57 -14.78 7.24
N PHE A 157 -0.98 -13.88 6.34
CA PHE A 157 -0.34 -13.76 5.05
C PHE A 157 0.92 -12.91 5.11
N PHE A 158 0.92 -11.73 5.74
CA PHE A 158 2.15 -10.93 5.79
C PHE A 158 2.98 -11.27 7.01
N THR A 159 4.23 -11.59 6.74
CA THR A 159 5.29 -11.70 7.73
C THR A 159 6.45 -10.84 7.28
N VAL A 160 7.37 -10.47 8.18
CA VAL A 160 8.59 -9.72 7.82
C VAL A 160 9.31 -10.37 6.62
N THR A 161 9.38 -11.69 6.58
CA THR A 161 9.97 -12.46 5.46
C THR A 161 9.21 -12.27 4.15
N ARG A 162 7.88 -12.35 4.17
CA ARG A 162 7.06 -12.16 2.96
C ARG A 162 7.09 -10.71 2.47
N THR A 163 7.03 -9.75 3.38
CA THR A 163 7.24 -8.32 3.09
C THR A 163 8.59 -8.09 2.41
N LYS A 164 9.68 -8.61 2.97
CA LYS A 164 11.02 -8.52 2.35
C LYS A 164 11.02 -9.14 0.96
N THR A 165 10.39 -10.30 0.78
CA THR A 165 10.28 -10.98 -0.51
C THR A 165 9.54 -10.13 -1.54
N ILE A 166 8.42 -9.50 -1.16
CA ILE A 166 7.63 -8.63 -2.03
C ILE A 166 8.47 -7.42 -2.46
N ILE A 167 9.12 -6.73 -1.51
CA ILE A 167 9.95 -5.57 -1.81
C ILE A 167 11.17 -5.95 -2.67
N THR A 168 11.74 -7.14 -2.46
CA THR A 168 12.83 -7.66 -3.30
C THR A 168 12.36 -7.91 -4.73
N ARG A 169 11.19 -8.54 -4.91
CA ARG A 169 10.60 -8.76 -6.25
C ARG A 169 10.24 -7.44 -6.95
N MET A 170 9.77 -6.43 -6.19
CA MET A 170 9.55 -5.08 -6.70
C MET A 170 10.85 -4.47 -7.24
N LYS A 171 11.96 -4.58 -6.48
CA LYS A 171 13.29 -4.14 -6.92
C LYS A 171 13.74 -4.89 -8.17
N GLU A 172 13.68 -6.22 -8.17
CA GLU A 172 14.13 -7.06 -9.29
C GLU A 172 13.34 -6.83 -10.58
N ALA A 173 12.04 -6.53 -10.47
CA ALA A 173 11.21 -6.19 -11.62
C ALA A 173 11.49 -4.79 -12.19
N THR A 174 12.17 -3.94 -11.42
CA THR A 174 12.43 -2.54 -11.79
C THR A 174 13.83 -2.40 -12.39
N PRO A 175 13.99 -1.74 -13.55
CA PRO A 175 15.32 -1.48 -14.10
C PRO A 175 16.22 -0.79 -13.05
N PRO A 176 17.50 -1.18 -12.89
CA PRO A 176 18.35 -0.70 -11.80
C PRO A 176 18.41 0.83 -11.68
N LYS A 177 18.54 1.52 -12.81
CA LYS A 177 18.53 2.99 -12.87
C LYS A 177 17.24 3.59 -12.29
N ASN A 178 16.10 3.02 -12.65
CA ASN A 178 14.79 3.49 -12.17
C ASN A 178 14.64 3.20 -10.68
N TRP A 179 15.07 2.03 -10.22
CA TRP A 179 15.07 1.68 -8.80
C TRP A 179 15.92 2.65 -7.97
N THR A 180 17.11 3.03 -8.44
CA THR A 180 17.94 4.01 -7.75
C THR A 180 17.24 5.37 -7.59
N TYR A 181 16.56 5.87 -8.64
CA TYR A 181 15.78 7.11 -8.53
C TYR A 181 14.64 6.97 -7.53
N ILE A 182 13.85 5.89 -7.62
CA ILE A 182 12.75 5.60 -6.69
C ILE A 182 13.25 5.51 -5.25
N TYR A 183 14.33 4.77 -5.02
CA TYR A 183 14.90 4.57 -3.70
C TYR A 183 15.37 5.91 -3.11
N ASN A 184 16.16 6.68 -3.86
CA ASN A 184 16.71 7.94 -3.37
C ASN A 184 15.63 8.99 -3.14
N ASP A 185 14.64 9.09 -4.03
CA ASP A 185 13.60 10.11 -3.93
C ASP A 185 12.53 9.76 -2.88
N LEU A 186 12.34 8.48 -2.56
CA LEU A 186 11.28 8.03 -1.64
C LEU A 186 11.76 7.59 -0.26
N HIS A 187 13.07 7.46 0.00
CA HIS A 187 13.57 6.88 1.26
C HIS A 187 13.13 7.64 2.53
N ASP A 188 12.90 8.94 2.43
CA ASP A 188 12.42 9.77 3.55
C ASP A 188 10.97 9.50 3.94
N VAL A 189 10.24 8.78 3.08
CA VAL A 189 8.80 8.59 3.20
C VAL A 189 8.44 7.10 3.20
N VAL A 190 9.21 6.28 2.51
CA VAL A 190 9.10 4.82 2.54
C VAL A 190 10.41 4.22 3.03
N PHE A 191 10.34 3.37 4.05
CA PHE A 191 11.49 2.71 4.65
C PHE A 191 12.05 1.54 3.81
N PHE A 192 12.25 1.72 2.50
CA PHE A 192 12.80 0.70 1.60
C PHE A 192 14.14 0.13 2.11
N ALA A 193 14.98 0.99 2.71
CA ALA A 193 16.26 0.66 3.31
C ALA A 193 16.20 -0.47 4.37
N LYS A 194 15.03 -0.72 4.98
CA LYS A 194 14.85 -1.83 5.93
C LYS A 194 14.85 -3.21 5.27
N TYR A 195 14.61 -3.28 3.96
CA TYR A 195 14.36 -4.53 3.25
C TYR A 195 15.37 -4.82 2.16
N VAL A 196 15.82 -3.78 1.45
CA VAL A 196 16.66 -3.88 0.27
C VAL A 196 17.62 -2.68 0.21
N THR A 197 18.75 -2.85 -0.47
CA THR A 197 19.65 -1.74 -0.79
C THR A 197 19.14 -0.96 -2.00
N ALA A 198 19.72 0.22 -2.23
CA ALA A 198 19.65 0.91 -3.51
C ALA A 198 20.09 0.01 -4.68
#